data_AF-A0A5S4TAS0-F1
#
_entry.id   AF-A0A5S4TAS0-F1
#
_cell.length_a   1.000
_cell.length_b   1.000
_cell.length_c   1.000
_cell.angle_alpha   90.00
_cell.angle_beta   90.00
_cell.angle_gamma   90.00
#
_symmetry.space_group_name_H-M   'P 1'
#
loop_
_entity.id
_entity.type
_entity.pdbx_description
1 polymer ?
#
loop_
_entity_poly.entity_id
_entity_poly.type
_entity_poly.pdbx_seq_one_letter_code
_entity_poly.pdbx_strand_id
1 'polypeptide(L)'
;SADGDYMLGEFPVIVQNGTARLKESGNLAGSILKLKDGLKNVVAWGIASPAEAIHMATYVPALSVGIDDVCGQIKAGHAADFIVLDQNLELVATYLDGRKVFDAS
;
A
#
# COMPACT_ATOMS: atom_id res chain seq x y z
N SER A 1 7.29 6.86 -6.23
CA SER A 1 8.63 7.36 -6.59
C SER A 1 8.52 8.77 -7.11
N ALA A 2 9.60 9.55 -7.08
CA ALA A 2 9.65 10.81 -7.80
C ALA A 2 9.79 10.54 -9.31
N ASP A 3 9.59 11.56 -10.12
CA ASP A 3 9.85 11.46 -11.56
C ASP A 3 11.35 11.29 -11.81
N GLY A 4 11.71 10.41 -12.73
CA GLY A 4 13.10 10.10 -13.04
C GLY A 4 13.32 8.74 -13.69
N ASP A 5 14.60 8.40 -13.85
CA ASP A 5 15.05 7.13 -14.41
C ASP A 5 15.37 6.11 -13.33
N TYR A 6 14.88 4.89 -13.50
CA TYR A 6 14.98 3.80 -12.54
C TYR A 6 15.30 2.47 -13.22
N MET A 7 15.68 1.49 -12.42
CA MET A 7 15.80 0.08 -12.82
C MET A 7 14.73 -0.74 -12.09
N LEU A 8 13.93 -1.48 -12.85
CA LEU A 8 13.01 -2.50 -12.32
C LEU A 8 13.59 -3.87 -12.63
N GLY A 9 14.32 -4.44 -11.67
CA GLY A 9 15.19 -5.58 -11.96
C GLY A 9 16.27 -5.18 -12.96
N GLU A 10 16.33 -5.87 -14.09
CA GLU A 10 17.24 -5.58 -15.21
C GLU A 10 16.64 -4.62 -16.25
N PHE A 11 15.40 -4.18 -16.08
CA PHE A 11 14.69 -3.34 -17.06
C PHE A 11 14.83 -1.84 -16.75
N PRO A 12 15.33 -1.02 -17.68
CA PRO A 12 15.34 0.44 -17.53
C PRO A 12 13.93 1.02 -17.67
N VAL A 13 13.53 1.85 -16.71
CA VAL A 13 12.18 2.43 -16.57
C VAL A 13 12.24 3.95 -16.38
N ILE A 14 11.30 4.67 -16.99
CA ILE A 14 11.04 6.08 -16.73
C ILE A 14 9.79 6.16 -15.84
N VAL A 15 9.92 6.84 -14.71
CA VAL A 15 8.77 7.29 -13.92
C VAL A 15 8.48 8.73 -14.30
N GLN A 16 7.28 8.98 -14.82
CA GLN A 16 6.84 10.32 -15.16
C GLN A 16 5.32 10.41 -15.08
N ASN A 17 4.83 11.55 -14.58
CA ASN A 17 3.40 11.89 -14.56
C ASN A 17 2.53 10.78 -13.93
N GLY A 18 3.00 10.19 -12.84
CA GLY A 18 2.25 9.17 -12.12
C GLY A 18 2.34 7.74 -12.69
N THR A 19 3.16 7.50 -13.71
CA THR A 19 3.29 6.17 -14.35
C THR A 19 4.74 5.72 -14.48
N ALA A 20 4.97 4.41 -14.43
CA ALA A 20 6.25 3.77 -14.69
C ALA A 20 6.20 3.04 -16.05
N ARG A 21 7.14 3.34 -16.95
CA ARG A 21 7.16 2.78 -18.32
C ARG A 21 8.57 2.34 -18.74
N LEU A 22 8.68 1.24 -19.48
CA LEU A 22 9.94 0.78 -20.07
C LEU A 22 10.51 1.85 -21.00
N LYS A 23 11.82 2.13 -20.88
CA LYS A 23 12.50 3.11 -21.74
C LYS A 23 12.40 2.80 -23.23
N GLU A 24 12.56 1.53 -23.57
CA GLU A 24 12.67 1.11 -24.97
C GLU A 24 11.31 1.06 -25.68
N SER A 25 10.28 0.52 -25.01
CA SER A 25 8.97 0.26 -25.63
C SER A 25 7.87 1.22 -25.21
N GLY A 26 8.03 1.96 -24.10
CA GLY A 26 6.97 2.79 -23.52
C GLY A 26 5.85 2.00 -22.82
N ASN A 27 5.93 0.67 -22.79
CA ASN A 27 4.96 -0.20 -22.11
C ASN A 27 4.97 0.04 -20.60
N LEU A 28 3.83 -0.18 -19.92
CA LEU A 28 3.75 -0.08 -18.47
C LEU A 28 4.70 -1.08 -17.80
N ALA A 29 5.45 -0.60 -16.81
CA ALA A 29 6.43 -1.37 -16.04
C ALA A 29 6.09 -1.27 -14.56
N GLY A 30 5.07 -2.01 -14.13
CA GLY A 30 4.57 -1.98 -12.75
C GLY A 30 3.75 -0.73 -12.43
N SER A 31 3.71 -0.37 -11.15
CA SER A 31 2.94 0.76 -10.64
C SER A 31 3.74 1.51 -9.57
N ILE A 32 3.52 2.82 -9.49
CA ILE A 32 4.03 3.66 -8.40
C ILE A 32 2.98 3.93 -7.32
N LEU A 33 1.81 3.31 -7.43
CA LEU A 33 0.68 3.49 -6.52
C LEU A 33 1.06 3.03 -5.11
N LYS A 34 0.84 3.88 -4.11
CA LYS A 34 0.98 3.48 -2.71
C LYS A 34 -0.28 2.72 -2.30
N LEU A 35 -0.14 1.70 -1.47
CA LEU A 35 -1.28 0.87 -1.03
C LEU A 35 -2.41 1.70 -0.41
N LYS A 36 -2.08 2.72 0.41
CA LYS A 36 -3.06 3.64 1.00
C LYS A 36 -3.87 4.41 -0.04
N ASP A 37 -3.25 4.77 -1.17
CA ASP A 37 -3.92 5.47 -2.26
C ASP A 37 -4.81 4.49 -3.05
N GLY A 38 -4.37 3.24 -3.21
CA GLY A 38 -5.20 2.17 -3.77
C GLY A 38 -6.47 1.90 -2.96
N LEU A 39 -6.34 1.87 -1.63
CA LEU A 39 -7.47 1.76 -0.70
C LEU A 39 -8.46 2.92 -0.89
N LYS A 40 -7.97 4.16 -0.94
CA LYS A 40 -8.81 5.35 -1.20
C LYS A 40 -9.51 5.27 -2.56
N ASN A 41 -8.81 4.82 -3.59
CA ASN A 41 -9.36 4.71 -4.94
C ASN A 41 -10.53 3.74 -5.00
N VAL A 42 -10.40 2.52 -4.45
CA VAL A 42 -11.50 1.53 -4.49
C VAL A 42 -12.73 1.99 -3.69
N VAL A 43 -12.53 2.76 -2.62
CA VAL A 43 -13.64 3.39 -1.88
C VAL A 43 -14.27 4.51 -2.69
N ALA A 44 -13.47 5.42 -3.24
CA ALA A 44 -13.95 6.57 -4.03
C ALA A 44 -14.68 6.14 -5.32
N TRP A 45 -14.27 5.02 -5.92
CA TRP A 45 -14.93 4.44 -7.10
C TRP A 45 -16.19 3.65 -6.76
N GLY A 46 -16.55 3.53 -5.48
CA GLY A 46 -17.73 2.77 -5.04
C GLY A 46 -17.61 1.26 -5.20
N ILE A 47 -16.38 0.73 -5.30
CA ILE A 47 -16.10 -0.70 -5.45
C ILE A 47 -16.22 -1.42 -4.11
N ALA A 48 -15.82 -0.76 -3.02
CA ALA A 48 -15.80 -1.33 -1.67
C ALA A 48 -16.11 -0.26 -0.62
N SER A 49 -16.74 -0.65 0.48
CA SER A 49 -16.79 0.18 1.69
C SER A 49 -15.39 0.35 2.30
N PRO A 50 -15.18 1.36 3.18
CA PRO A 50 -13.89 1.52 3.87
C PRO A 50 -13.42 0.26 4.60
N ALA A 51 -14.33 -0.45 5.27
CA ALA A 51 -14.00 -1.68 6.00
C ALA A 51 -13.56 -2.82 5.05
N GLU A 52 -14.28 -3.02 3.94
CA GLU A 52 -13.91 -4.00 2.92
C GLU A 52 -12.57 -3.66 2.28
N ALA A 53 -12.31 -2.38 1.96
CA ALA A 53 -11.05 -1.95 1.38
C ALA A 53 -9.86 -2.16 2.32
N ILE A 54 -10.03 -1.90 3.63
CA ILE A 54 -9.02 -2.25 4.65
C ILE A 54 -8.77 -3.76 4.66
N HIS A 55 -9.84 -4.56 4.67
CA HIS A 55 -9.74 -6.01 4.68
C HIS A 55 -9.02 -6.58 3.44
N MET A 56 -9.30 -6.02 2.26
CA MET A 56 -8.61 -6.33 0.99
C MET A 56 -7.12 -6.00 1.04
N ALA A 57 -6.72 -4.96 1.77
CA ALA A 57 -5.34 -4.51 1.87
C ALA A 57 -4.54 -5.22 2.97
N THR A 58 -5.20 -5.88 3.93
CA THR A 58 -4.53 -6.48 5.11
C THR A 58 -4.77 -7.98 5.24
N TYR A 59 -5.97 -8.40 5.64
CA TYR A 59 -6.26 -9.80 5.98
C TYR A 59 -6.28 -10.70 4.75
N VAL A 60 -6.90 -10.25 3.65
CA VAL A 60 -6.99 -11.05 2.42
C VAL A 60 -5.61 -11.46 1.88
N PRO A 61 -4.62 -10.56 1.73
CA PRO A 61 -3.29 -10.96 1.28
C PRO A 61 -2.56 -11.83 2.31
N ALA A 62 -2.70 -11.58 3.62
CA ALA A 62 -2.11 -12.44 4.65
C ALA A 62 -2.64 -13.88 4.58
N LEU A 63 -3.96 -14.04 4.44
CA LEU A 63 -4.61 -15.33 4.24
C LEU A 63 -4.16 -16.00 2.94
N SER A 64 -4.06 -15.23 1.85
CA SER A 64 -3.66 -15.76 0.53
C SER A 64 -2.26 -16.39 0.52
N VAL A 65 -1.37 -15.97 1.41
CA VAL A 65 -0.01 -16.50 1.52
C VAL A 65 0.22 -17.32 2.80
N GLY A 66 -0.83 -17.57 3.58
CA GLY A 66 -0.81 -18.44 4.77
C GLY A 66 -0.04 -17.87 5.95
N ILE A 67 -0.12 -16.56 6.18
CA ILE A 67 0.53 -15.86 7.31
C ILE A 67 -0.47 -15.05 8.15
N ASP A 68 -1.76 -15.36 8.05
CA ASP A 68 -2.82 -14.69 8.80
C ASP A 68 -2.79 -14.97 10.31
N ASP A 69 -2.02 -15.97 10.74
CA ASP A 69 -1.65 -16.23 12.12
C ASP A 69 -0.53 -15.30 12.64
N VAL A 70 0.18 -14.61 11.74
CA VAL A 70 1.27 -13.67 12.05
C VAL A 70 0.83 -12.22 11.88
N CYS A 71 0.13 -11.88 10.78
CA CYS A 71 -0.23 -10.50 10.45
C CYS A 71 -1.59 -10.36 9.74
N GLY A 72 -1.94 -9.14 9.33
CA GLY A 72 -3.19 -8.85 8.61
C GLY A 72 -4.40 -8.60 9.51
N GLN A 73 -4.27 -8.75 10.84
CA GLN A 73 -5.33 -8.52 11.82
C GLN A 73 -4.81 -7.78 13.06
N ILE A 74 -5.69 -6.97 13.68
CA ILE A 74 -5.46 -6.46 15.04
C ILE A 74 -6.01 -7.50 16.01
N LYS A 75 -5.11 -8.30 16.60
CA LYS A 75 -5.47 -9.44 17.44
C LYS A 75 -4.45 -9.65 18.55
N ALA A 76 -4.93 -10.06 19.72
CA ALA A 76 -4.06 -10.37 20.85
C ALA A 76 -3.05 -11.47 20.49
N GLY A 77 -1.79 -11.28 20.87
CA GLY A 77 -0.68 -12.19 20.55
C GLY A 77 0.06 -11.87 19.26
N HIS A 78 -0.47 -10.99 18.40
CA HIS A 78 0.24 -10.51 17.20
C HIS A 78 1.15 -9.33 17.54
N ALA A 79 2.15 -9.06 16.68
CA ALA A 79 2.92 -7.83 16.75
C ALA A 79 1.99 -6.61 16.62
N ALA A 80 2.30 -5.54 17.34
CA ALA A 80 1.53 -4.30 17.30
C ALA A 80 1.92 -3.43 16.08
N ASP A 81 1.76 -4.04 14.90
CA ASP A 81 1.98 -3.45 13.58
C ASP A 81 0.67 -2.95 13.01
N PHE A 82 0.49 -1.63 12.99
CA PHE A 82 -0.73 -1.01 12.49
C PHE A 82 -0.49 0.42 12.00
N ILE A 83 -1.42 0.91 11.20
CA ILE A 83 -1.49 2.31 10.80
C ILE A 83 -2.72 2.97 11.38
N VAL A 84 -2.64 4.27 11.62
CA VAL A 84 -3.78 5.11 11.99
C VAL A 84 -4.19 5.89 10.75
N LEU A 85 -5.46 5.76 10.38
CA LEU A 85 -6.08 6.52 9.31
C LEU A 85 -7.12 7.49 9.88
N ASP A 86 -7.28 8.65 9.26
CA ASP A 86 -8.37 9.57 9.58
C ASP A 86 -9.69 9.15 8.86
N GLN A 87 -10.74 9.96 9.01
CA GLN A 87 -12.04 9.70 8.38
C GLN A 87 -12.01 9.78 6.84
N ASN A 88 -11.00 10.43 6.28
CA ASN A 88 -10.77 10.54 4.83
C ASN A 88 -9.80 9.45 4.32
N LEU A 89 -9.44 8.49 5.18
CA LEU A 89 -8.49 7.41 4.91
C LEU A 89 -7.07 7.94 4.63
N GLU A 90 -6.73 9.12 5.16
CA GLU A 90 -5.37 9.64 5.13
C GLU A 90 -4.53 9.04 6.26
N LEU A 91 -3.26 8.75 5.96
CA LEU A 91 -2.31 8.21 6.93
C LEU A 91 -1.94 9.26 7.97
N VAL A 92 -2.22 8.98 9.24
CA VAL A 92 -1.87 9.82 10.39
C VAL A 92 -0.59 9.32 11.07
N ALA A 93 -0.47 8.01 11.27
CA ALA A 93 0.69 7.43 11.95
C ALA A 93 0.93 5.97 11.53
N THR A 94 2.16 5.48 11.71
CA THR A 94 2.52 4.05 11.58
C THR A 94 3.21 3.58 12.84
N TYR A 95 2.80 2.41 13.31
CA TYR A 95 3.37 1.71 14.45
C TYR A 95 3.95 0.38 13.98
N LEU A 96 5.17 0.08 14.43
CA LEU A 96 5.83 -1.21 14.27
C LEU A 96 6.27 -1.71 15.63
N ASP A 97 5.92 -2.94 15.98
CA ASP A 97 6.12 -3.53 17.31
C ASP A 97 5.66 -2.61 18.45
N GLY A 98 4.54 -1.91 18.23
CA GLY A 98 3.95 -0.97 19.20
C GLY A 98 4.69 0.37 19.33
N ARG A 99 5.75 0.60 18.54
CA ARG A 99 6.50 1.85 18.51
C ARG A 99 6.05 2.70 17.34
N LYS A 100 5.74 3.97 17.58
CA LYS A 100 5.43 4.94 16.51
C LYS A 100 6.70 5.23 15.70
N VAL A 101 6.70 4.85 14.43
CA VAL A 101 7.84 5.03 13.50
C VAL A 101 7.59 6.10 12.44
N PHE A 102 6.32 6.49 12.26
CA PHE A 102 5.91 7.57 11.36
C PHE A 102 4.77 8.37 12.00
N ASP A 103 4.81 9.68 11.79
CA ASP A 103 3.80 10.63 12.21
C ASP A 103 3.62 11.66 11.07
N ALA A 104 2.38 11.90 10.67
CA ALA A 104 2.04 12.80 9.57
C ALA A 104 1.81 14.26 10.00
N SER A 105 2.10 14.59 11.26
CA SER A 105 1.99 15.96 11.82
C SER A 105 2.78 17.02 11.04
#